data_AF-A0A1A8F8Q2-F1
#
_entry.id   AF-A0A1A8F8Q2-F1
#
_cell.length_a   1.000
_cell.length_b   1.000
_cell.length_c   1.000
_cell.angle_alpha   90.00
_cell.angle_beta   90.00
_cell.angle_gamma   90.00
#
_symmetry.space_group_name_H-M   'P 1'
#
loop_
_entity.id
_entity.type
_entity.pdbx_description
1 polymer ?
#
loop_
_entity_poly.entity_id
_entity_poly.type
_entity_poly.pdbx_seq_one_letter_code
_entity_poly.pdbx_strand_id
1 'polypeptide(L)'
;ESSIKFLLLNPAVHFAQVLKECRAVIIAGGTMQPVSDFKQELLFSAGVREERITEFSCGHVIPPENILPLVLCSGPSGQELDFSFQNRDLPSMMDETGRILSNICNVVPGGVVCFFPSYDYLKRVVSHWEAGSVLTRLANKKKIFHEPKKASQLEQVLNEFSKCIQRCASCSAGLTGALLFSVVGGKMSEGINFSDDLGRCVVMVGMPYPNIKSPELQEKMSYLDKHLV
;
A
#
# COMPACT_ATOMS: atom_id res chain seq x y z
N GLU A 1 -14.56 18.22 -17.62
CA GLU A 1 -15.36 19.01 -16.65
C GLU A 1 -14.45 20.05 -16.00
N SER A 2 -14.95 21.26 -15.81
CA SER A 2 -14.24 22.29 -15.04
C SER A 2 -14.76 22.27 -13.61
N SER A 3 -13.85 22.17 -12.63
CA SER A 3 -14.19 22.14 -11.21
C SER A 3 -13.33 23.14 -10.44
N ILE A 4 -13.90 23.75 -9.40
CA ILE A 4 -13.17 24.56 -8.42
C ILE A 4 -13.06 23.75 -7.13
N LYS A 5 -11.87 23.72 -6.53
CA LYS A 5 -11.58 22.98 -5.30
C LYS A 5 -10.92 23.90 -4.30
N PHE A 6 -11.42 23.91 -3.07
CA PHE A 6 -10.78 24.57 -1.94
C PHE A 6 -9.85 23.57 -1.24
N LEU A 7 -8.59 23.95 -1.01
CA LEU A 7 -7.58 23.09 -0.41
C LEU A 7 -7.04 23.72 0.87
N LEU A 8 -7.13 22.98 1.98
CA LEU A 8 -6.52 23.35 3.24
C LEU A 8 -5.04 22.95 3.21
N LEU A 9 -4.14 23.94 3.21
CA LEU A 9 -2.69 23.70 3.18
C LEU A 9 -2.08 23.53 4.57
N ASN A 10 -2.70 24.13 5.60
CA ASN A 10 -2.26 24.06 6.98
C ASN A 10 -3.33 23.41 7.88
N PRO A 11 -3.19 22.12 8.23
CA PRO A 11 -4.14 21.44 9.10
C PRO A 11 -4.07 21.92 10.57
N ALA A 12 -2.97 22.56 10.98
CA ALA A 12 -2.75 23.00 12.35
C ALA A 12 -3.76 24.06 12.80
N VAL A 13 -4.33 24.84 11.88
CA VAL A 13 -5.35 25.87 12.17
C VAL A 13 -6.58 25.25 12.85
N HIS A 14 -7.05 24.11 12.33
CA HIS A 14 -8.19 23.41 12.92
C HIS A 14 -7.77 22.62 14.17
N PHE A 15 -6.57 22.03 14.15
CA PHE A 15 -6.08 21.27 15.29
C PHE A 15 -5.81 22.14 16.53
N ALA A 16 -5.46 23.42 16.34
CA ALA A 16 -5.30 24.39 17.41
C ALA A 16 -6.57 24.58 18.25
N GLN A 17 -7.75 24.40 17.67
CA GLN A 17 -9.01 24.44 18.42
C GLN A 17 -9.13 23.23 19.37
N VAL A 18 -8.82 22.02 18.87
CA VAL A 18 -8.81 20.80 19.68
C VAL A 18 -7.85 20.93 20.86
N LEU A 19 -6.66 21.50 20.63
CA LEU A 19 -5.66 21.74 21.67
C LEU A 19 -6.11 22.75 22.74
N LYS A 20 -6.99 23.69 22.40
CA LYS A 20 -7.56 24.67 23.36
C LYS A 20 -8.68 24.07 24.20
N GLU A 21 -9.52 23.24 23.60
CA GLU A 21 -10.70 22.66 24.25
C GLU A 21 -10.34 21.47 25.15
N CYS A 22 -9.32 20.69 24.78
CA CYS A 22 -8.91 19.51 25.52
C CYS A 22 -7.87 19.82 26.60
N ARG A 23 -8.04 19.25 27.80
CA ARG A 23 -7.02 19.29 28.87
C ARG A 23 -5.72 18.56 28.47
N ALA A 24 -5.86 17.45 27.75
CA ALA A 24 -4.76 16.64 27.24
C ALA A 24 -5.21 15.94 25.95
N VAL A 25 -4.29 15.81 24.99
CA VAL A 25 -4.50 15.12 23.72
C VAL A 25 -3.51 13.97 23.63
N ILE A 26 -4.00 12.77 23.36
CA ILE A 26 -3.17 11.58 23.13
C ILE A 26 -3.29 11.21 21.66
N ILE A 27 -2.16 11.13 20.99
CA ILE A 27 -2.07 10.75 19.58
C ILE A 27 -1.33 9.41 19.53
N ALA A 28 -1.99 8.40 18.99
CA ALA A 28 -1.46 7.04 18.93
C ALA A 28 -1.62 6.47 17.52
N GLY A 29 -0.56 5.83 17.02
CA GLY A 29 -0.56 5.18 15.71
C GLY A 29 0.59 4.20 15.56
N GLY A 30 0.37 3.12 14.82
CA GLY A 30 1.36 2.05 14.62
C GLY A 30 2.42 2.35 13.55
N THR A 31 2.19 3.35 12.70
CA THR A 31 3.03 3.66 11.52
C THR A 31 3.40 5.15 11.45
N MET A 32 3.55 5.82 12.60
CA MET A 32 3.77 7.27 12.68
C MET A 32 5.24 7.70 12.48
N GLN A 33 6.18 6.77 12.36
CA GLN A 33 7.60 7.11 12.17
C GLN A 33 7.88 7.47 10.70
N PRO A 34 8.66 8.53 10.41
CA PRO A 34 9.27 9.47 11.35
C PRO A 34 8.27 10.50 11.91
N VAL A 35 8.32 10.76 13.23
CA VAL A 35 7.38 11.69 13.88
C VAL A 35 7.79 13.17 13.77
N SER A 36 8.97 13.46 13.22
CA SER A 36 9.48 14.84 13.06
C SER A 36 8.51 15.70 12.26
N ASP A 37 8.12 15.22 11.10
CA ASP A 37 7.30 15.95 10.13
C ASP A 37 5.91 16.18 10.71
N PHE A 38 5.38 15.19 11.42
CA PHE A 38 4.13 15.30 12.17
C PHE A 38 4.19 16.39 13.25
N LYS A 39 5.27 16.42 14.06
CA LYS A 39 5.46 17.45 15.09
C LYS A 39 5.53 18.85 14.47
N GLN A 40 6.24 18.99 13.36
CA GLN A 40 6.44 20.26 12.67
C GLN A 40 5.18 20.76 11.95
N GLU A 41 4.56 19.92 11.12
CA GLU A 41 3.37 20.29 10.33
C GLU A 41 2.13 20.52 11.20
N LEU A 42 1.97 19.78 12.31
CA LEU A 42 0.73 19.83 13.10
C LEU A 42 0.89 20.53 14.46
N LEU A 43 1.88 20.13 15.27
CA LEU A 43 1.98 20.59 16.67
C LEU A 43 2.65 21.95 16.78
N PHE A 44 3.85 22.11 16.20
CA PHE A 44 4.60 23.37 16.22
C PHE A 44 3.85 24.45 15.44
N SER A 45 3.29 24.09 14.29
CA SER A 45 2.43 24.98 13.49
C SER A 45 1.13 25.38 14.21
N ALA A 46 0.67 24.59 15.20
CA ALA A 46 -0.45 24.97 16.09
C ALA A 46 0.00 25.78 17.32
N GLY A 47 1.30 26.08 17.45
CA GLY A 47 1.89 26.83 18.57
C GLY A 47 2.17 25.98 19.82
N VAL A 48 2.20 24.65 19.70
CA VAL A 48 2.61 23.77 20.81
C VAL A 48 4.12 23.88 21.00
N ARG A 49 4.57 24.14 22.23
CA ARG A 49 6.00 24.15 22.57
C ARG A 49 6.53 22.75 22.76
N GLU A 50 7.81 22.52 22.48
CA GLU A 50 8.44 21.21 22.58
C GLU A 50 8.33 20.62 23.99
N GLU A 51 8.47 21.45 25.04
CA GLU A 51 8.34 21.01 26.44
C GLU A 51 6.96 20.44 26.80
N ARG A 52 5.94 20.68 25.98
CA ARG A 52 4.57 20.18 26.16
C ARG A 52 4.32 18.85 25.44
N ILE A 53 5.28 18.36 24.67
CA ILE A 53 5.15 17.15 23.86
C ILE A 53 5.89 16.02 24.57
N THR A 54 5.19 14.93 24.84
CA THR A 54 5.80 13.70 25.35
C THR A 54 5.66 12.62 24.30
N GLU A 55 6.79 12.08 23.87
CA GLU A 55 6.86 11.00 22.89
C GLU A 55 7.14 9.68 23.59
N PHE A 56 6.39 8.65 23.21
CA PHE A 56 6.61 7.29 23.68
C PHE A 56 6.47 6.33 22.50
N SER A 57 7.49 5.51 22.28
CA SER A 57 7.49 4.49 21.24
C SER A 57 7.75 3.13 21.87
N CYS A 58 6.86 2.18 21.58
CA CYS A 58 7.08 0.78 21.92
C CYS A 58 7.93 0.12 20.84
N GLY A 59 8.78 -0.82 21.24
CA GLY A 59 9.45 -1.72 20.30
C GLY A 59 8.45 -2.55 19.48
N HIS A 60 8.95 -3.18 18.42
CA HIS A 60 8.12 -4.02 17.57
C HIS A 60 7.57 -5.21 18.37
N VAL A 61 6.25 -5.38 18.39
CA VAL A 61 5.57 -6.50 19.06
C VAL A 61 5.85 -7.85 18.36
N ILE A 62 6.29 -7.80 17.10
CA ILE A 62 6.49 -8.98 16.28
C ILE A 62 7.99 -9.30 16.29
N PRO A 63 8.38 -10.52 16.70
CA PRO A 63 9.77 -10.95 16.66
C PRO A 63 10.37 -10.86 15.25
N PRO A 64 11.67 -10.55 15.10
CA PRO A 64 12.34 -10.45 13.80
C PRO A 64 12.22 -11.72 12.94
N GLU A 65 12.15 -12.89 13.55
CA GLU A 65 11.96 -14.18 12.86
C GLU A 65 10.60 -14.34 12.18
N ASN A 66 9.60 -13.52 12.57
CA ASN A 66 8.25 -13.59 12.04
C ASN A 66 7.99 -12.60 10.88
N ILE A 67 8.95 -11.72 10.58
CA ILE A 67 8.84 -10.74 9.48
C ILE A 67 10.15 -10.66 8.72
N LEU A 68 10.10 -10.90 7.41
CA LEU A 68 11.23 -10.75 6.51
C LEU A 68 10.97 -9.62 5.51
N PRO A 69 11.45 -8.39 5.75
CA PRO A 69 11.38 -7.32 4.77
C PRO A 69 12.45 -7.53 3.70
N LEU A 70 12.06 -7.48 2.43
CA LEU A 70 12.97 -7.62 1.28
C LEU A 70 12.74 -6.47 0.30
N VAL A 71 13.83 -5.90 -0.20
CA VAL A 71 13.83 -4.94 -1.30
C VAL A 71 14.47 -5.61 -2.51
N LEU A 72 13.71 -5.76 -3.58
CA LEU A 72 14.20 -6.30 -4.84
C LEU A 72 14.61 -5.16 -5.76
N CYS A 73 15.87 -5.13 -6.16
CA CYS A 73 16.41 -4.14 -7.11
C CYS A 73 16.49 -4.68 -8.54
N SER A 74 16.47 -6.00 -8.71
CA SER A 74 16.53 -6.66 -10.02
C SER A 74 15.63 -7.88 -10.02
N GLY A 75 15.06 -8.20 -11.18
CA GLY A 75 14.22 -9.37 -11.33
C GLY A 75 14.99 -10.62 -11.80
N PRO A 76 14.29 -11.77 -11.95
CA PRO A 76 14.87 -13.05 -12.38
C PRO A 76 15.64 -13.04 -13.70
N SER A 77 15.37 -12.11 -14.63
CA SER A 77 16.10 -11.99 -15.89
C SER A 77 17.40 -11.17 -15.77
N GLY A 78 17.67 -10.60 -14.59
CA GLY A 78 18.76 -9.64 -14.36
C GLY A 78 18.38 -8.19 -14.71
N GLN A 79 17.13 -7.96 -15.15
CA GLN A 79 16.62 -6.61 -15.41
C GLN A 79 16.51 -5.81 -14.11
N GLU A 80 17.05 -4.59 -14.10
CA GLU A 80 16.87 -3.63 -13.02
C GLU A 80 15.41 -3.18 -12.92
N LEU A 81 14.89 -3.12 -11.70
CA LEU A 81 13.50 -2.79 -11.45
C LEU A 81 13.33 -1.28 -11.31
N ASP A 82 12.79 -0.63 -12.36
CA ASP A 82 12.39 0.78 -12.31
C ASP A 82 10.89 0.96 -12.57
N PHE A 83 10.18 1.34 -11.51
CA PHE A 83 8.74 1.63 -11.53
C PHE A 83 8.44 3.13 -11.64
N SER A 84 9.40 3.95 -12.07
CA SER A 84 9.19 5.35 -12.41
C SER A 84 8.10 5.51 -13.48
N PHE A 85 7.48 6.70 -13.54
CA PHE A 85 6.43 7.00 -14.52
C PHE A 85 6.84 6.71 -15.97
N GLN A 86 8.12 6.90 -16.28
CA GLN A 86 8.67 6.74 -17.63
C GLN A 86 8.82 5.26 -18.02
N ASN A 87 9.22 4.42 -17.06
CA ASN A 87 9.65 3.05 -17.35
C ASN A 87 8.63 1.98 -16.94
N ARG A 88 7.73 2.26 -15.99
CA ARG A 88 6.79 1.26 -15.46
C ARG A 88 5.84 0.65 -16.49
N ASP A 89 5.54 1.38 -17.56
CA ASP A 89 4.63 0.95 -18.64
C ASP A 89 5.36 0.15 -19.74
N LEU A 90 6.69 -0.02 -19.64
CA LEU A 90 7.46 -0.83 -20.58
C LEU A 90 7.04 -2.31 -20.45
N PRO A 91 6.82 -3.02 -21.57
CA PRO A 91 6.47 -4.45 -21.56
C PRO A 91 7.46 -5.30 -20.76
N SER A 92 8.77 -5.00 -20.86
CA SER A 92 9.81 -5.71 -20.11
C SER A 92 9.64 -5.57 -18.60
N MET A 93 9.29 -4.39 -18.10
CA MET A 93 9.03 -4.14 -16.67
C MET A 93 7.79 -4.91 -16.17
N MET A 94 6.72 -4.93 -16.98
CA MET A 94 5.52 -5.68 -16.65
C MET A 94 5.77 -7.19 -16.65
N ASP A 95 6.51 -7.70 -17.63
CA ASP A 95 6.92 -9.10 -17.71
C ASP A 95 7.78 -9.51 -16.52
N GLU A 96 8.73 -8.66 -16.13
CA GLU A 96 9.64 -8.90 -15.01
C GLU A 96 8.87 -8.99 -13.68
N THR A 97 7.93 -8.08 -13.47
CA THR A 97 7.00 -8.13 -12.32
C THR A 97 6.20 -9.43 -12.31
N GLY A 98 5.75 -9.89 -13.47
CA GLY A 98 5.05 -11.16 -13.63
C GLY A 98 5.92 -12.39 -13.32
N ARG A 99 7.21 -12.36 -13.68
CA ARG A 99 8.19 -13.40 -13.33
C ARG A 99 8.43 -13.46 -11.82
N ILE A 100 8.62 -12.31 -11.18
CA ILE A 100 8.77 -12.20 -9.72
C ILE A 100 7.56 -12.79 -9.01
N LEU A 101 6.35 -12.35 -9.37
CA LEU A 101 5.13 -12.87 -8.75
C LEU A 101 4.93 -14.36 -8.99
N SER A 102 5.31 -14.87 -10.17
CA SER A 102 5.25 -16.31 -10.44
C SER A 102 6.13 -17.11 -9.49
N ASN A 103 7.36 -16.63 -9.23
CA ASN A 103 8.27 -17.27 -8.29
C ASN A 103 7.76 -17.20 -6.85
N ILE A 104 7.25 -16.03 -6.42
CA ILE A 104 6.65 -15.85 -5.10
C ILE A 104 5.47 -16.82 -4.91
N CYS A 105 4.56 -16.88 -5.89
CA CYS A 105 3.37 -17.74 -5.82
C CYS A 105 3.70 -19.24 -5.82
N ASN A 106 4.86 -19.64 -6.33
CA ASN A 106 5.33 -21.03 -6.27
C ASN A 106 5.81 -21.44 -4.87
N VAL A 107 6.33 -20.50 -4.08
CA VAL A 107 7.00 -20.79 -2.80
C VAL A 107 6.13 -20.43 -1.60
N VAL A 108 5.41 -19.30 -1.66
CA VAL A 108 4.63 -18.81 -0.53
C VAL A 108 3.29 -19.57 -0.45
N PRO A 109 2.96 -20.23 0.67
CA PRO A 109 1.64 -20.83 0.90
C PRO A 109 0.59 -19.76 1.25
N GLY A 110 -0.69 -20.12 1.19
CA GLY A 110 -1.77 -19.25 1.64
C GLY A 110 -1.99 -18.02 0.74
N GLY A 111 -2.26 -16.87 1.37
CA GLY A 111 -2.58 -15.61 0.72
C GLY A 111 -1.34 -14.80 0.34
N VAL A 112 -1.28 -14.37 -0.91
CA VAL A 112 -0.36 -13.34 -1.40
C VAL A 112 -1.18 -12.10 -1.75
N VAL A 113 -0.81 -10.94 -1.23
CA VAL A 113 -1.48 -9.66 -1.54
C VAL A 113 -0.51 -8.77 -2.29
N CYS A 114 -0.85 -8.40 -3.52
CA CYS A 114 0.01 -7.61 -4.38
C CYS A 114 -0.62 -6.23 -4.63
N PHE A 115 0.00 -5.20 -4.09
CA PHE A 115 -0.43 -3.82 -4.20
C PHE A 115 0.24 -3.11 -5.37
N PHE A 116 -0.57 -2.42 -6.16
CA PHE A 116 -0.15 -1.55 -7.26
C PHE A 116 -0.40 -0.07 -6.89
N PRO A 117 0.36 0.87 -7.49
CA PRO A 117 0.25 2.30 -7.18
C PRO A 117 -1.06 2.94 -7.66
N SER A 118 -1.76 2.36 -8.64
CA SER A 118 -3.05 2.86 -9.11
C SER A 118 -3.89 1.79 -9.82
N TYR A 119 -5.21 2.00 -9.88
CA TYR A 119 -6.12 1.12 -10.64
C TYR A 119 -5.80 1.10 -12.14
N ASP A 120 -5.39 2.23 -12.70
CA ASP A 120 -5.04 2.32 -14.13
C ASP A 120 -3.80 1.50 -14.44
N TYR A 121 -2.78 1.56 -13.58
CA TYR A 121 -1.57 0.78 -13.75
C TYR A 121 -1.83 -0.72 -13.57
N LEU A 122 -2.57 -1.09 -12.51
CA LEU A 122 -3.02 -2.48 -12.31
C LEU A 122 -3.74 -3.02 -13.55
N LYS A 123 -4.67 -2.25 -14.12
CA LYS A 123 -5.41 -2.66 -15.33
C LYS A 123 -4.47 -2.90 -16.51
N ARG A 124 -3.51 -2.00 -16.76
CA ARG A 124 -2.52 -2.15 -17.84
C ARG A 124 -1.69 -3.42 -17.67
N VAL A 125 -1.14 -3.62 -16.48
CA VAL A 125 -0.31 -4.78 -16.15
C VAL A 125 -1.09 -6.09 -16.33
N VAL A 126 -2.31 -6.17 -15.77
CA VAL A 126 -3.15 -7.36 -15.89
C VAL A 126 -3.54 -7.63 -17.35
N SER A 127 -3.92 -6.59 -18.12
CA SER A 127 -4.22 -6.76 -19.55
C SER A 127 -3.01 -7.25 -20.35
N HIS A 128 -1.82 -6.76 -20.05
CA HIS A 128 -0.57 -7.25 -20.65
C HIS A 128 -0.31 -8.72 -20.30
N TRP A 129 -0.50 -9.11 -19.03
CA TRP A 129 -0.33 -10.50 -18.58
C TRP A 129 -1.40 -11.47 -19.11
N GLU A 130 -2.61 -10.98 -19.37
CA GLU A 130 -3.71 -11.74 -19.96
C GLU A 130 -3.47 -11.99 -21.46
N ALA A 131 -2.90 -11.02 -22.17
CA ALA A 131 -2.47 -11.21 -23.56
C ALA A 131 -1.28 -12.18 -23.69
N GLY A 132 -0.45 -12.27 -22.64
CA GLY A 132 0.62 -13.26 -22.53
C GLY A 132 0.17 -14.58 -21.87
N SER A 133 1.12 -15.25 -21.20
CA SER A 133 0.86 -16.49 -20.45
C SER A 133 1.08 -16.34 -18.93
N VAL A 134 1.42 -15.14 -18.48
CA VAL A 134 1.76 -14.86 -17.08
C VAL A 134 0.55 -15.09 -16.18
N LEU A 135 -0.62 -14.56 -16.55
CA LEU A 135 -1.83 -14.69 -15.73
C LEU A 135 -2.25 -16.15 -15.59
N THR A 136 -2.16 -16.93 -16.67
CA THR A 136 -2.42 -18.38 -16.66
C THR A 136 -1.45 -19.11 -15.74
N ARG A 137 -0.16 -18.78 -15.77
CA ARG A 137 0.85 -19.39 -14.89
C ARG A 137 0.59 -19.08 -13.42
N LEU A 138 0.17 -17.86 -13.10
CA LEU A 138 -0.25 -17.48 -11.75
C LEU A 138 -1.51 -18.26 -11.33
N ALA A 139 -2.51 -18.32 -12.20
CA ALA A 139 -3.77 -19.02 -11.95
C ALA A 139 -3.60 -20.53 -11.72
N ASN A 140 -2.55 -21.14 -12.27
CA ASN A 140 -2.21 -22.55 -12.03
C ASN A 140 -1.70 -22.82 -10.60
N LYS A 141 -1.32 -21.79 -9.86
CA LYS A 141 -0.76 -21.90 -8.50
C LYS A 141 -1.62 -21.24 -7.45
N LYS A 142 -2.21 -20.09 -7.77
CA LYS A 142 -3.03 -19.28 -6.85
C LYS A 142 -4.35 -18.94 -7.53
N LYS A 143 -5.46 -19.04 -6.81
CA LYS A 143 -6.72 -18.43 -7.28
C LYS A 143 -6.57 -16.91 -7.25
N ILE A 144 -6.79 -16.25 -8.38
CA ILE A 144 -6.63 -14.80 -8.52
C ILE A 144 -7.93 -14.10 -8.11
N PHE A 145 -7.80 -13.09 -7.27
CA PHE A 145 -8.84 -12.17 -6.84
C PHE A 145 -8.43 -10.73 -7.15
N HIS A 146 -9.41 -9.88 -7.37
CA HIS A 146 -9.20 -8.45 -7.61
C HIS A 146 -9.96 -7.64 -6.57
N GLU A 147 -9.36 -6.54 -6.14
CA GLU A 147 -10.05 -5.55 -5.33
C GLU A 147 -11.34 -5.06 -6.02
N PRO A 148 -12.49 -5.05 -5.31
CA PRO A 148 -13.74 -4.62 -5.90
C PRO A 148 -13.82 -3.11 -6.10
N LYS A 149 -14.48 -2.70 -7.20
CA LYS A 149 -14.75 -1.29 -7.47
C LYS A 149 -15.76 -0.68 -6.48
N LYS A 150 -16.71 -1.47 -5.99
CA LYS A 150 -17.75 -1.04 -5.04
C LYS A 150 -17.42 -1.51 -3.63
N ALA A 151 -17.56 -0.62 -2.65
CA ALA A 151 -17.34 -0.96 -1.24
C ALA A 151 -18.30 -2.06 -0.75
N SER A 152 -19.52 -2.13 -1.27
CA SER A 152 -20.50 -3.16 -0.91
C SER A 152 -20.09 -4.59 -1.28
N GLN A 153 -19.11 -4.76 -2.17
CA GLN A 153 -18.60 -6.08 -2.59
C GLN A 153 -17.34 -6.50 -1.83
N LEU A 154 -16.80 -5.63 -0.98
CA LEU A 154 -15.52 -5.83 -0.28
C LEU A 154 -15.56 -7.08 0.61
N GLU A 155 -16.57 -7.16 1.48
CA GLU A 155 -16.75 -8.28 2.39
C GLU A 155 -16.95 -9.61 1.65
N GLN A 156 -17.67 -9.58 0.53
CA GLN A 156 -17.88 -10.78 -0.28
C GLN A 156 -16.55 -11.30 -0.84
N VAL A 157 -15.74 -10.43 -1.47
CA VAL A 157 -14.45 -10.82 -2.04
C VAL A 157 -13.50 -11.31 -0.95
N LEU A 158 -13.45 -10.66 0.20
CA LEU A 158 -12.63 -11.08 1.34
C LEU A 158 -13.06 -12.45 1.89
N ASN A 159 -14.37 -12.67 2.02
CA ASN A 159 -14.91 -13.96 2.46
C ASN A 159 -14.59 -15.08 1.45
N GLU A 160 -14.69 -14.82 0.15
CA GLU A 160 -14.33 -15.78 -0.89
C GLU A 160 -12.83 -16.07 -0.92
N PHE A 161 -12.00 -15.03 -0.76
CA PHE A 161 -10.55 -15.14 -0.65
C PHE A 161 -10.13 -16.00 0.55
N SER A 162 -10.70 -15.73 1.73
CA SER A 162 -10.46 -16.50 2.96
C SER A 162 -10.88 -17.97 2.81
N LYS A 163 -12.09 -18.22 2.32
CA LYS A 163 -12.59 -19.59 2.06
C LYS A 163 -11.72 -20.34 1.05
N CYS A 164 -11.20 -19.65 0.03
CA CYS A 164 -10.30 -20.25 -0.94
C CYS A 164 -9.01 -20.73 -0.29
N ILE A 165 -8.38 -19.89 0.55
CA ILE A 165 -7.14 -20.22 1.25
C ILE A 165 -7.36 -21.41 2.19
N GLN A 166 -8.43 -21.39 3.00
CA GLN A 166 -8.76 -22.49 3.92
C GLN A 166 -8.96 -23.82 3.19
N ARG A 167 -9.65 -23.80 2.04
CA ARG A 167 -9.84 -25.01 1.20
C ARG A 167 -8.53 -25.53 0.61
N CYS A 168 -7.63 -24.64 0.21
CA CYS A 168 -6.32 -25.03 -0.31
C CYS A 168 -5.43 -25.65 0.77
N ALA A 169 -5.60 -25.26 2.04
CA ALA A 169 -4.89 -25.88 3.16
C ALA A 169 -5.37 -27.32 3.44
N SER A 170 -6.68 -27.59 3.25
CA SER A 170 -7.27 -28.91 3.52
C SER A 170 -7.19 -29.89 2.35
N CYS A 171 -7.10 -29.41 1.12
CA CYS A 171 -7.14 -30.24 -0.09
C CYS A 171 -5.81 -30.14 -0.83
N SER A 172 -5.20 -31.27 -1.20
CA SER A 172 -4.01 -31.35 -2.07
C SER A 172 -4.29 -30.95 -3.53
N ALA A 173 -5.36 -30.18 -3.76
CA ALA A 173 -5.93 -29.86 -5.05
C ALA A 173 -5.16 -28.73 -5.74
N GLY A 174 -3.91 -28.97 -6.16
CA GLY A 174 -3.13 -28.20 -7.15
C GLY A 174 -2.77 -26.73 -6.81
N LEU A 175 -3.69 -25.96 -6.23
CA LEU A 175 -3.55 -24.58 -5.79
C LEU A 175 -2.97 -24.53 -4.39
N THR A 176 -2.04 -23.61 -4.16
CA THR A 176 -1.36 -23.40 -2.87
C THR A 176 -1.95 -22.24 -2.09
N GLY A 177 -3.09 -21.69 -2.53
CA GLY A 177 -3.78 -20.57 -1.90
C GLY A 177 -4.33 -19.56 -2.91
N ALA A 178 -4.32 -18.28 -2.55
CA ALA A 178 -4.92 -17.21 -3.34
C ALA A 178 -3.98 -16.00 -3.52
N LEU A 179 -4.14 -15.29 -4.63
CA LEU A 179 -3.43 -14.06 -4.97
C LEU A 179 -4.46 -12.94 -5.11
N LEU A 180 -4.32 -11.88 -4.32
CA LEU A 180 -5.18 -10.71 -4.37
C LEU A 180 -4.42 -9.54 -5.00
N PHE A 181 -4.95 -9.00 -6.10
CA PHE A 181 -4.48 -7.74 -6.67
C PHE A 181 -5.26 -6.56 -6.07
N SER A 182 -4.53 -5.64 -5.45
CA SER A 182 -5.05 -4.47 -4.74
C SER A 182 -4.32 -3.20 -5.14
N VAL A 183 -4.85 -2.06 -4.74
CA VAL A 183 -4.24 -0.74 -4.99
C VAL A 183 -3.90 -0.06 -3.67
N VAL A 184 -2.73 0.57 -3.60
CA VAL A 184 -2.34 1.36 -2.42
C VAL A 184 -3.26 2.58 -2.28
N GLY A 185 -3.78 2.82 -1.07
CA GLY A 185 -4.82 3.82 -0.84
C GLY A 185 -6.18 3.43 -1.41
N GLY A 186 -6.33 2.19 -1.85
CA GLY A 186 -7.59 1.59 -2.27
C GLY A 186 -8.42 1.11 -1.07
N LYS A 187 -9.51 0.42 -1.36
CA LYS A 187 -10.45 -0.05 -0.32
C LYS A 187 -9.89 -1.19 0.51
N MET A 188 -8.92 -1.93 -0.03
CA MET A 188 -8.30 -3.08 0.64
C MET A 188 -7.03 -2.71 1.41
N SER A 189 -6.54 -1.47 1.31
CA SER A 189 -5.34 -1.02 2.04
C SER A 189 -5.65 -0.39 3.39
N GLU A 190 -6.92 -0.06 3.68
CA GLU A 190 -7.33 0.58 4.93
C GLU A 190 -8.39 -0.25 5.66
N GLY A 191 -8.21 -0.44 6.97
CA GLY A 191 -9.21 -1.09 7.83
C GLY A 191 -9.36 -2.61 7.65
N ILE A 192 -8.61 -3.25 6.76
CA ILE A 192 -8.63 -4.70 6.55
C ILE A 192 -7.44 -5.35 7.28
N ASN A 193 -7.72 -6.42 8.03
CA ASN A 193 -6.71 -7.22 8.70
C ASN A 193 -6.53 -8.56 7.97
N PHE A 194 -5.38 -8.75 7.33
CA PHE A 194 -4.99 -10.04 6.74
C PHE A 194 -4.30 -10.90 7.81
N SER A 195 -5.09 -11.60 8.63
CA SER A 195 -4.56 -12.44 9.69
C SER A 195 -3.97 -13.75 9.17
N ASP A 196 -2.77 -14.07 9.63
CA ASP A 196 -2.08 -15.36 9.43
C ASP A 196 -2.01 -15.79 7.95
N ASP A 197 -2.67 -16.90 7.58
CA ASP A 197 -2.65 -17.44 6.23
C ASP A 197 -3.25 -16.51 5.18
N LEU A 198 -4.02 -15.48 5.57
CA LEU A 198 -4.61 -14.52 4.64
C LEU A 198 -3.58 -13.58 4.00
N GLY A 199 -2.40 -13.42 4.60
CA GLY A 199 -1.39 -12.45 4.17
C GLY A 199 0.04 -12.92 4.40
N ARG A 200 0.38 -14.17 4.01
CA ARG A 200 1.73 -14.74 4.17
C ARG A 200 2.82 -13.99 3.41
N CYS A 201 2.45 -13.28 2.33
CA CYS A 201 3.34 -12.37 1.64
C CYS A 201 2.57 -11.15 1.12
N VAL A 202 3.11 -9.97 1.40
CA VAL A 202 2.66 -8.70 0.82
C VAL A 202 3.70 -8.23 -0.17
N VAL A 203 3.28 -7.96 -1.40
CA VAL A 203 4.14 -7.47 -2.48
C VAL A 203 3.73 -6.04 -2.80
N MET A 204 4.68 -5.11 -2.74
CA MET A 204 4.49 -3.72 -3.13
C MET A 204 5.15 -3.49 -4.49
N VAL A 205 4.36 -3.22 -5.53
CA VAL A 205 4.89 -2.98 -6.88
C VAL A 205 5.23 -1.50 -7.02
N GLY A 206 6.52 -1.18 -6.96
CA GLY A 206 7.00 0.19 -6.96
C GLY A 206 6.60 0.98 -5.71
N MET A 207 6.75 2.29 -5.79
CA MET A 207 6.42 3.22 -4.71
C MET A 207 5.16 4.02 -5.04
N PRO A 208 4.20 4.17 -4.11
CA PRO A 208 2.95 4.88 -4.32
C PRO A 208 3.16 6.40 -4.26
N TYR A 209 4.01 6.95 -5.13
CA TYR A 209 4.24 8.39 -5.17
C TYR A 209 3.02 9.13 -5.73
N PRO A 210 2.62 10.25 -5.10
CA PRO A 210 1.59 11.11 -5.65
C PRO A 210 2.06 11.72 -6.97
N ASN A 211 1.10 12.13 -7.80
CA ASN A 211 1.43 12.77 -9.08
C ASN A 211 2.04 14.15 -8.84
N ILE A 212 3.34 14.31 -9.13
CA ILE A 212 4.07 15.58 -8.99
C ILE A 212 3.48 16.74 -9.81
N LYS A 213 2.68 16.42 -10.85
CA LYS A 213 2.00 17.41 -11.68
C LYS A 213 0.61 17.77 -11.15
N SER A 214 0.16 17.21 -10.03
CA SER A 214 -1.13 17.61 -9.46
C SER A 214 -1.01 19.03 -8.90
N PRO A 215 -1.94 19.94 -9.24
CA PRO A 215 -1.94 21.28 -8.67
C PRO A 215 -1.97 21.25 -7.15
N GLU A 216 -2.70 20.31 -6.54
CA GLU A 216 -2.78 20.20 -5.08
C GLU A 216 -1.44 19.89 -4.42
N LEU A 217 -0.64 19.01 -5.01
CA LEU A 217 0.68 18.68 -4.47
C LEU A 217 1.65 19.84 -4.68
N GLN A 218 1.61 20.48 -5.84
CA GLN A 218 2.45 21.65 -6.14
C GLN A 218 2.19 22.80 -5.17
N GLU A 219 0.91 23.12 -4.91
CA GLU A 219 0.54 24.15 -3.92
C GLU A 219 0.91 23.73 -2.49
N LYS A 220 0.74 22.46 -2.13
CA LYS A 220 1.19 21.95 -0.81
C LYS A 220 2.70 22.07 -0.65
N MET A 221 3.49 21.64 -1.63
CA MET A 221 4.97 21.75 -1.58
C MET A 221 5.40 23.22 -1.50
N SER A 222 4.86 24.09 -2.36
CA SER A 222 5.10 25.55 -2.34
C SER A 222 4.77 26.18 -0.98
N TYR A 223 3.71 25.71 -0.30
CA TYR A 223 3.37 26.16 1.04
C TYR A 223 4.40 25.68 2.07
N LEU A 224 4.73 24.38 2.09
CA LEU A 224 5.68 23.80 3.04
C LEU A 224 7.07 24.44 2.88
N ASP A 225 7.58 24.58 1.65
CA ASP A 225 8.89 25.18 1.36
C ASP A 225 9.01 26.62 1.89
N LYS A 226 7.90 27.36 1.97
CA LYS A 226 7.87 28.75 2.48
C LYS A 226 7.77 28.86 3.99
N HIS A 227 7.21 27.85 4.67
CA HIS A 227 6.79 27.97 6.08
C HIS A 227 7.48 26.97 7.01
N LEU A 228 8.03 25.88 6.47
CA LEU A 228 8.67 24.80 7.21
C LEU A 228 10.08 24.60 6.64
N VAL A 229 11.04 25.33 7.21
CA VAL A 229 12.49 25.09 7.04
C VAL A 229 13.08 24.87 8.42
#